data_AF-A0A3B4Z535-F1
#
_entry.id   AF-A0A3B4Z535-F1
#
_cell.length_a   1.000
_cell.length_b   1.000
_cell.length_c   1.000
_cell.angle_alpha   90.00
_cell.angle_beta   90.00
_cell.angle_gamma   90.00
#
_symmetry.space_group_name_H-M   'P 1'
#
loop_
_entity.id
_entity.type
_entity.pdbx_description
1 polymer ?
#
loop_
_entity_poly.entity_id
_entity_poly.type
_entity_poly.pdbx_seq_one_letter_code
_entity_poly.pdbx_strand_id
1 'polypeptide(L)'
;TDDTKPKQKSGFMAGLAAPKIPDGERVDFDDIHRKRMEKDLIELQSLIEAHFEKRKKEEEELLNLTDRIEKRRSERAEQMKIRAERERERQNKLAVSTSRKRKEEQRSFLKITQTGAKRQTEREKKRKILNDRRKELNVDHLKEDKLRDKAKEMWEWMRQLEGEKFDLQFKFTKQKYEVNHTHMYIGNSPSVGPILGCGPKHKENMTERFMGTFSQTS
;
A
#
# COMPACT_ATOMS: atom_id res chain seq x y z
N THR A 1 -44.83 38.93 32.90
CA THR A 1 -44.13 39.15 34.18
C THR A 1 -43.23 40.35 33.96
N ASP A 2 -43.82 41.54 33.92
CA ASP A 2 -44.11 42.45 35.05
C ASP A 2 -42.92 43.41 35.27
N ASP A 3 -43.11 44.64 34.78
CA ASP A 3 -42.29 45.83 34.94
C ASP A 3 -42.38 46.35 36.38
N THR A 4 -41.26 46.60 37.07
CA THR A 4 -41.30 47.49 38.25
C THR A 4 -39.98 48.20 38.51
N LYS A 5 -39.98 49.51 38.24
CA LYS A 5 -38.98 50.50 38.65
C LYS A 5 -39.31 51.01 40.06
N PRO A 6 -38.35 51.11 41.01
CA PRO A 6 -38.66 51.71 42.31
C PRO A 6 -38.54 53.25 42.24
N LYS A 7 -39.62 53.93 42.65
CA LYS A 7 -39.63 55.35 43.03
C LYS A 7 -39.16 55.48 44.48
N GLN A 8 -38.07 56.22 44.75
CA GLN A 8 -37.77 56.69 46.10
C GLN A 8 -38.16 58.17 46.24
N LYS A 9 -38.99 58.40 47.26
CA LYS A 9 -39.63 59.68 47.59
C LYS A 9 -38.66 60.62 48.29
N SER A 10 -38.78 61.90 47.97
CA SER A 10 -38.13 63.05 48.59
C SER A 10 -38.42 63.14 50.10
N GLY A 11 -37.38 62.94 50.92
CA GLY A 11 -37.39 63.19 52.36
C GLY A 11 -36.92 64.61 52.67
N PHE A 12 -37.82 65.38 53.25
CA PHE A 12 -37.69 66.67 53.95
C PHE A 12 -36.27 67.09 54.39
N MET A 13 -35.88 68.32 54.04
CA MET A 13 -34.70 69.02 54.57
C MET A 13 -34.91 69.39 56.04
N ALA A 14 -34.05 68.88 56.92
CA ALA A 14 -33.95 69.28 58.33
C ALA A 14 -32.96 70.44 58.49
N GLY A 15 -33.27 71.35 59.42
CA GLY A 15 -32.70 72.69 59.55
C GLY A 15 -31.17 72.79 59.62
N LEU A 16 -30.64 73.74 58.86
CA LEU A 16 -29.26 74.21 58.91
C LEU A 16 -29.07 75.12 60.14
N ALA A 17 -28.67 74.54 61.27
CA ALA A 17 -27.98 75.30 62.32
C ALA A 17 -26.49 75.29 62.00
N ALA A 18 -25.90 76.47 61.77
CA ALA A 18 -24.47 76.62 61.49
C ALA A 18 -23.64 76.02 62.63
N PRO A 19 -22.76 75.04 62.37
CA PRO A 19 -21.87 74.48 63.38
C PRO A 19 -20.98 75.59 63.95
N LYS A 20 -21.03 75.81 65.27
CA LYS A 20 -20.09 76.68 65.98
C LYS A 20 -18.69 76.09 65.84
N ILE A 21 -17.82 76.78 65.12
CA ILE A 21 -16.41 76.45 64.97
C ILE A 21 -15.70 76.80 66.29
N PRO A 22 -15.06 75.85 66.99
CA PRO A 22 -14.19 76.16 68.13
C PRO A 22 -12.96 76.95 67.65
N ASP A 23 -12.64 78.01 68.39
CA ASP A 23 -11.50 78.89 68.19
C ASP A 23 -10.17 78.13 68.05
N GLY A 24 -9.42 78.45 66.99
CA GLY A 24 -7.98 78.68 67.14
C GLY A 24 -7.00 77.50 67.04
N GLU A 25 -7.17 76.57 66.09
CA GLU A 25 -5.99 75.87 65.54
C GLU A 25 -5.54 76.62 64.28
N ARG A 26 -4.43 77.35 64.40
CA ARG A 26 -3.86 78.13 63.30
C ARG A 26 -3.54 77.18 62.14
N VAL A 27 -4.31 77.29 61.06
CA VAL A 27 -4.12 76.49 59.84
C VAL A 27 -2.72 76.79 59.27
N ASP A 28 -1.80 75.83 59.39
CA ASP A 28 -0.47 75.92 58.81
C ASP A 28 -0.55 75.59 57.31
N PHE A 29 -0.37 76.61 56.46
CA PHE A 29 -0.40 76.46 55.01
C PHE A 29 0.76 75.61 54.49
N ASP A 30 1.90 75.61 55.18
CA ASP A 30 3.03 74.75 54.83
C ASP A 30 2.70 73.29 55.15
N ASP A 31 1.93 73.03 56.21
CA ASP A 31 1.43 71.69 56.55
C ASP A 31 0.43 71.16 55.52
N ILE A 32 -0.48 72.02 55.03
CA ILE A 32 -1.39 71.65 53.93
C ILE A 32 -0.61 71.30 52.66
N HIS A 33 0.41 72.08 52.32
CA HIS A 33 1.21 71.82 51.13
C HIS A 33 2.02 70.52 51.26
N ARG A 34 2.65 70.27 52.42
CA ARG A 34 3.35 69.00 52.72
C ARG A 34 2.40 67.81 52.62
N LYS A 35 1.24 67.86 53.28
CA LYS A 35 0.23 66.79 53.25
C LYS A 35 -0.31 66.52 51.85
N ARG A 36 -0.44 67.56 51.03
CA ARG A 36 -0.80 67.40 49.61
C ARG A 36 0.27 66.65 48.84
N MET A 37 1.53 67.08 48.94
CA MET A 37 2.65 66.42 48.27
C MET A 37 2.82 64.97 48.72
N GLU A 38 2.66 64.70 50.01
CA GLU A 38 2.71 63.36 50.59
C GLU A 38 1.56 62.49 50.06
N LYS A 39 0.33 63.01 50.01
CA LYS A 39 -0.82 62.32 49.43
C LYS A 39 -0.60 62.00 47.95
N ASP A 40 -0.14 62.97 47.16
CA ASP A 40 0.10 62.82 45.73
C ASP A 40 1.18 61.76 45.48
N LEU A 41 2.22 61.71 46.33
CA LEU A 41 3.26 60.68 46.26
C LEU A 41 2.73 59.29 46.60
N ILE A 42 1.89 59.16 47.64
CA ILE A 42 1.26 57.90 48.02
C ILE A 42 0.29 57.42 46.93
N GLU A 43 -0.51 58.32 46.37
CA GLU A 43 -1.43 58.01 45.28
C GLU A 43 -0.67 57.53 44.03
N LEU A 44 0.45 58.20 43.70
CA LEU A 44 1.31 57.78 42.59
C LEU A 44 1.92 56.39 42.83
N GLN A 45 2.42 56.10 44.04
CA GLN A 45 2.94 54.78 44.39
C GLN A 45 1.86 53.69 44.30
N SER A 46 0.66 53.97 44.80
CA SER A 46 -0.49 53.06 44.71
C SER A 46 -0.90 52.78 43.27
N LEU A 47 -0.93 53.80 42.40
CA LEU A 47 -1.24 53.64 40.97
C LEU A 47 -0.18 52.81 40.25
N ILE A 48 1.10 53.03 40.57
CA ILE A 48 2.21 52.24 40.03
C ILE A 48 2.05 50.77 40.42
N GLU A 49 1.86 50.49 41.71
CA GLU A 49 1.69 49.12 42.22
C GLU A 49 0.46 48.44 41.63
N ALA A 50 -0.68 49.13 41.58
CA ALA A 50 -1.91 48.63 40.97
C ALA A 50 -1.74 48.31 39.48
N HIS A 51 -1.00 49.14 38.73
CA HIS A 51 -0.71 48.88 37.32
C HIS A 51 0.16 47.62 37.16
N PHE A 52 1.23 47.46 37.96
CA PHE A 52 2.10 46.30 37.88
C PHE A 52 1.38 45.01 38.26
N GLU A 53 0.61 45.03 39.34
CA GLU A 53 -0.19 43.87 39.76
C GLU A 53 -1.25 43.50 38.73
N LYS A 54 -1.92 44.49 38.13
CA LYS A 54 -2.87 44.22 37.04
C LYS A 54 -2.19 43.57 35.84
N ARG A 55 -1.07 44.14 35.35
CA ARG A 55 -0.34 43.58 34.19
C ARG A 55 0.20 42.19 34.47
N LYS A 56 0.73 41.95 35.68
CA LYS A 56 1.24 40.65 36.09
C LYS A 56 0.15 39.57 36.10
N LYS A 57 -1.03 39.89 36.63
CA LYS A 57 -2.19 38.99 36.62
C LYS A 57 -2.66 38.70 35.20
N GLU A 58 -2.78 39.73 34.36
CA GLU A 58 -3.15 39.56 32.95
C GLU A 58 -2.13 38.69 32.19
N GLU A 59 -0.83 38.89 32.41
CA GLU A 59 0.22 38.08 31.80
C GLU A 59 0.17 36.61 32.25
N GLU A 60 -0.05 36.36 33.54
CA GLU A 60 -0.21 35.01 34.07
C GLU A 60 -1.45 34.30 33.47
N GLU A 61 -2.58 35.01 33.34
CA GLU A 61 -3.78 34.49 32.68
C GLU A 61 -3.53 34.16 31.20
N LEU A 62 -2.83 35.04 30.49
CA LEU A 62 -2.45 34.82 29.09
C LEU A 62 -1.49 33.65 28.91
N LEU A 63 -0.51 33.50 29.80
CA LEU A 63 0.41 32.36 29.82
C LEU A 63 -0.36 31.05 30.05
N ASN A 64 -1.20 30.99 31.08
CA ASN A 64 -2.03 29.82 31.38
C ASN A 64 -2.96 29.44 30.22
N LEU A 65 -3.54 30.43 29.54
CA LEU A 65 -4.38 30.20 28.36
C LEU A 65 -3.56 29.66 27.18
N THR A 66 -2.38 30.25 26.93
CA THR A 66 -1.46 29.84 25.87
C THR A 66 -0.99 28.41 26.08
N ASP A 67 -0.56 28.06 27.30
CA ASP A 67 -0.16 26.69 27.66
C ASP A 67 -1.30 25.69 27.43
N ARG A 68 -2.54 26.04 27.79
CA ARG A 68 -3.72 25.20 27.51
C ARG A 68 -4.00 25.04 26.00
N ILE A 69 -3.75 26.07 25.20
CA ILE A 69 -3.91 26.01 23.75
C ILE A 69 -2.81 25.15 23.13
N GLU A 70 -1.57 25.36 23.54
CA GLU A 70 -0.41 24.62 23.07
C GLU A 70 -0.52 23.14 23.42
N LYS A 71 -0.90 22.81 24.65
CA LYS A 71 -1.19 21.44 25.07
C LYS A 71 -2.26 20.77 24.21
N ARG A 72 -3.38 21.46 23.94
CA ARG A 72 -4.42 20.91 23.06
C ARG A 72 -3.95 20.75 21.61
N ARG A 73 -3.06 21.62 21.13
CA ARG A 73 -2.47 21.50 19.79
C ARG A 73 -1.50 20.32 19.72
N SER A 74 -0.64 20.15 20.72
CA SER A 74 0.30 19.03 20.78
C SER A 74 -0.43 17.70 20.90
N GLU A 75 -1.46 17.59 21.74
CA GLU A 75 -2.31 16.39 21.85
C GLU A 75 -2.95 16.00 20.50
N ARG A 76 -3.49 16.97 19.75
CA ARG A 76 -4.04 16.70 18.40
C ARG A 76 -2.95 16.27 17.42
N ALA A 77 -1.80 16.91 17.46
CA ALA A 77 -0.67 16.56 16.61
C ALA A 77 -0.17 15.14 16.90
N GLU A 78 -0.09 14.75 18.17
CA GLU A 78 0.25 13.38 18.58
C GLU A 78 -0.81 12.37 18.16
N GLN A 79 -2.10 12.67 18.35
CA GLN A 79 -3.17 11.80 17.86
C GLN A 79 -3.08 11.58 16.34
N MET A 80 -2.76 12.62 15.57
CA MET A 80 -2.54 12.49 14.12
C MET A 80 -1.29 11.66 13.81
N LYS A 81 -0.17 11.86 14.54
CA LYS A 81 1.04 11.04 14.39
C LYS A 81 0.77 9.56 14.67
N ILE A 82 0.08 9.25 15.77
CA ILE A 82 -0.27 7.86 16.15
C ILE A 82 -1.17 7.22 15.07
N ARG A 83 -2.16 7.95 14.55
CA ARG A 83 -3.01 7.44 13.46
C ARG A 83 -2.19 7.18 12.19
N ALA A 84 -1.33 8.13 11.80
CA ALA A 84 -0.46 7.99 10.64
C ALA A 84 0.53 6.82 10.81
N GLU A 85 1.10 6.64 11.99
CA GLU A 85 1.99 5.52 12.32
C GLU A 85 1.26 4.18 12.24
N ARG A 86 0.08 4.05 12.85
CA ARG A 86 -0.74 2.82 12.79
C ARG A 86 -1.17 2.47 11.36
N GLU A 87 -1.47 3.48 10.53
CA GLU A 87 -1.78 3.27 9.10
C GLU A 87 -0.52 2.83 8.34
N ARG A 88 0.62 3.49 8.57
CA ARG A 88 1.90 3.13 7.96
C ARG A 88 2.34 1.72 8.35
N GLU A 89 2.14 1.32 9.60
CA GLU A 89 2.42 -0.03 10.09
C GLU A 89 1.53 -1.07 9.40
N ARG A 90 0.23 -0.78 9.23
CA ARG A 90 -0.69 -1.65 8.47
C ARG A 90 -0.25 -1.78 7.02
N GLN A 91 0.08 -0.69 6.35
CA GLN A 91 0.60 -0.72 4.98
C GLN A 91 1.93 -1.47 4.89
N ASN A 92 2.84 -1.28 5.85
CA ASN A 92 4.12 -1.98 5.88
C ASN A 92 3.92 -3.49 6.14
N LYS A 93 3.01 -3.89 7.03
CA LYS A 93 2.64 -5.31 7.24
C LYS A 93 2.05 -5.93 5.97
N LEU A 94 1.20 -5.21 5.24
CA LEU A 94 0.67 -5.65 3.96
C LEU A 94 1.78 -5.74 2.90
N ALA A 95 2.66 -4.76 2.80
CA ALA A 95 3.81 -4.78 1.88
C ALA A 95 4.80 -5.91 2.20
N VAL A 96 5.09 -6.13 3.48
CA VAL A 96 5.98 -7.22 3.94
C VAL A 96 5.34 -8.58 3.74
N SER A 97 4.04 -8.75 4.02
CA SER A 97 3.36 -10.04 3.80
C SER A 97 3.19 -10.35 2.32
N THR A 98 2.86 -9.37 1.47
CA THR A 98 2.82 -9.53 0.02
C THR A 98 4.22 -9.75 -0.58
N SER A 99 5.24 -9.05 -0.08
CA SER A 99 6.64 -9.27 -0.48
C SER A 99 7.15 -10.65 -0.03
N ARG A 100 6.78 -11.11 1.18
CA ARG A 100 7.10 -12.46 1.66
C ARG A 100 6.38 -13.52 0.85
N LYS A 101 5.07 -13.38 0.59
CA LYS A 101 4.32 -14.28 -0.31
C LYS A 101 4.93 -14.33 -1.70
N ARG A 102 5.26 -13.19 -2.31
CA ARG A 102 5.95 -13.15 -3.62
C ARG A 102 7.34 -13.77 -3.56
N LYS A 103 8.13 -13.51 -2.52
CA LYS A 103 9.47 -14.12 -2.34
C LYS A 103 9.38 -15.60 -2.05
N GLU A 104 8.33 -16.06 -1.37
CA GLU A 104 8.10 -17.46 -1.03
C GLU A 104 7.52 -18.23 -2.22
N GLU A 105 6.63 -17.63 -3.01
CA GLU A 105 6.19 -18.09 -4.34
C GLU A 105 7.36 -18.13 -5.32
N GLN A 106 8.21 -17.10 -5.32
CA GLN A 106 9.41 -17.08 -6.14
C GLN A 106 10.44 -18.08 -5.64
N ARG A 107 10.62 -18.28 -4.34
CA ARG A 107 11.50 -19.31 -3.76
C ARG A 107 10.96 -20.71 -3.93
N SER A 108 9.65 -20.94 -3.86
CA SER A 108 9.02 -22.23 -4.09
C SER A 108 9.07 -22.57 -5.58
N PHE A 109 8.80 -21.60 -6.46
CA PHE A 109 9.07 -21.69 -7.89
C PHE A 109 10.54 -21.98 -8.14
N LEU A 110 11.48 -21.22 -7.54
CA LEU A 110 12.91 -21.46 -7.71
C LEU A 110 13.34 -22.82 -7.15
N LYS A 111 12.81 -23.28 -6.01
CA LYS A 111 13.07 -24.63 -5.47
C LYS A 111 12.55 -25.70 -6.42
N ILE A 112 11.33 -25.57 -6.92
CA ILE A 112 10.79 -26.44 -7.99
C ILE A 112 11.70 -26.40 -9.22
N THR A 113 12.31 -25.24 -9.55
CA THR A 113 13.28 -25.10 -10.65
C THR A 113 14.73 -25.50 -10.33
N GLN A 114 15.09 -25.74 -9.06
CA GLN A 114 16.46 -26.07 -8.64
C GLN A 114 16.58 -27.54 -8.22
N THR A 115 15.56 -28.14 -7.58
CA THR A 115 15.50 -29.59 -7.38
C THR A 115 15.04 -30.34 -8.63
N GLY A 116 14.40 -29.63 -9.56
CA GLY A 116 14.51 -29.94 -10.98
C GLY A 116 14.95 -28.67 -11.66
N ALA A 117 16.24 -28.54 -12.01
CA ALA A 117 16.68 -27.68 -13.12
C ALA A 117 15.52 -27.66 -14.10
N LYS A 118 14.91 -26.50 -14.40
CA LYS A 118 13.81 -26.44 -15.37
C LYS A 118 14.35 -26.99 -16.68
N ARG A 119 14.31 -28.30 -16.83
CA ARG A 119 14.42 -29.03 -18.06
C ARG A 119 13.24 -28.47 -18.79
N GLN A 120 13.52 -27.52 -19.68
CA GLN A 120 12.53 -26.97 -20.58
C GLN A 120 11.71 -28.15 -21.06
N THR A 121 10.43 -28.16 -20.70
CA THR A 121 9.62 -29.35 -20.93
C THR A 121 9.64 -29.62 -22.43
N GLU A 122 9.58 -30.88 -22.87
CA GLU A 122 9.55 -31.19 -24.32
C GLU A 122 8.43 -30.40 -25.03
N ARG A 123 7.35 -30.08 -24.31
CA ARG A 123 6.28 -29.17 -24.75
C ARG A 123 6.75 -27.74 -24.98
N GLU A 124 7.56 -27.18 -24.10
CA GLU A 124 8.15 -25.85 -24.24
C GLU A 124 9.22 -25.79 -25.32
N LYS A 125 10.04 -26.83 -25.47
CA LYS A 125 11.00 -26.94 -26.58
C LYS A 125 10.28 -27.00 -27.92
N LYS A 126 9.26 -27.87 -28.04
CA LYS A 126 8.42 -27.97 -29.23
C LYS A 126 7.75 -26.64 -29.57
N ARG A 127 7.18 -25.95 -28.59
CA ARG A 127 6.59 -24.61 -28.80
C ARG A 127 7.63 -23.60 -29.29
N LYS A 128 8.82 -23.59 -28.68
CA LYS A 128 9.92 -22.69 -29.10
C LYS A 128 10.33 -22.95 -30.54
N ILE A 129 10.62 -24.21 -30.89
CA ILE A 129 11.04 -24.59 -32.25
C ILE A 129 9.97 -24.27 -33.29
N LEU A 130 8.69 -24.51 -32.99
CA LEU A 130 7.59 -24.18 -33.90
C LEU A 130 7.43 -22.67 -34.09
N ASN A 131 7.61 -21.89 -33.03
CA ASN A 131 7.59 -20.43 -33.13
C ASN A 131 8.78 -19.89 -33.92
N ASP A 132 9.98 -20.41 -33.69
CA ASP A 132 11.20 -20.04 -34.42
C ASP A 132 11.08 -20.39 -35.92
N ARG A 133 10.36 -21.46 -36.28
CA ARG A 133 10.05 -21.84 -37.68
C ARG A 133 8.90 -21.03 -38.29
N ARG A 134 8.14 -20.29 -37.50
CA ARG A 134 7.00 -19.51 -37.99
C ARG A 134 7.54 -18.22 -38.63
N LYS A 135 7.48 -18.15 -39.95
CA LYS A 135 7.77 -16.92 -40.69
C LYS A 135 6.56 -16.00 -40.62
N GLU A 136 6.76 -14.77 -40.15
CA GLU A 136 5.71 -13.75 -40.17
C GLU A 136 5.36 -13.38 -41.61
N LEU A 137 4.08 -13.43 -41.94
CA LEU A 137 3.59 -13.19 -43.29
C LEU A 137 3.03 -11.76 -43.37
N ASN A 138 3.84 -10.83 -43.88
CA ASN A 138 3.34 -9.49 -44.23
C ASN A 138 2.81 -9.50 -45.68
N VAL A 139 1.50 -9.27 -45.84
CA VAL A 139 0.78 -9.29 -47.12
C VAL A 139 0.07 -7.97 -47.45
N ASP A 140 -0.12 -7.08 -46.48
CA ASP A 140 -1.07 -5.95 -46.61
C ASP A 140 -0.64 -4.86 -47.60
N HIS A 141 0.63 -4.88 -48.05
CA HIS A 141 1.24 -3.82 -48.85
C HIS A 141 1.85 -4.36 -50.17
N LEU A 142 1.49 -5.59 -50.57
CA LEU A 142 2.08 -6.25 -51.74
C LEU A 142 1.19 -6.12 -52.98
N LYS A 143 1.83 -5.91 -54.14
CA LYS A 143 1.19 -5.94 -55.46
C LYS A 143 0.84 -7.38 -55.88
N GLU A 144 -0.12 -7.53 -56.79
CA GLU A 144 -0.68 -8.82 -57.22
C GLU A 144 0.38 -9.84 -57.65
N ASP A 145 1.35 -9.45 -58.48
CA ASP A 145 2.41 -10.37 -58.94
C ASP A 145 3.22 -10.93 -57.78
N LYS A 146 3.57 -10.10 -56.79
CA LYS A 146 4.30 -10.52 -55.59
C LYS A 146 3.45 -11.39 -54.66
N LEU A 147 2.13 -11.20 -54.65
CA LEU A 147 1.21 -12.07 -53.90
C LEU A 147 1.14 -13.46 -54.55
N ARG A 148 1.14 -13.55 -55.88
CA ARG A 148 1.18 -14.84 -56.61
C ARG A 148 2.47 -15.62 -56.31
N ASP A 149 3.60 -14.93 -56.28
CA ASP A 149 4.89 -15.56 -55.94
C ASP A 149 4.93 -16.03 -54.48
N LYS A 150 4.44 -15.21 -53.53
CA LYS A 150 4.32 -15.63 -52.12
C LYS A 150 3.38 -16.83 -51.94
N ALA A 151 2.27 -16.89 -52.68
CA ALA A 151 1.35 -18.02 -52.62
C ALA A 151 2.02 -19.32 -53.10
N LYS A 152 2.83 -19.25 -54.17
CA LYS A 152 3.63 -20.38 -54.65
C LYS A 152 4.67 -20.81 -53.61
N GLU A 153 5.42 -19.87 -53.03
CA GLU A 153 6.42 -20.16 -51.99
C GLU A 153 5.79 -20.85 -50.77
N MET A 154 4.61 -20.39 -50.33
CA MET A 154 3.89 -21.02 -49.22
C MET A 154 3.39 -22.42 -49.56
N TRP A 155 2.93 -22.63 -50.80
CA TRP A 155 2.48 -23.94 -51.26
C TRP A 155 3.64 -24.94 -51.36
N GLU A 156 4.79 -24.51 -51.90
CA GLU A 156 6.01 -25.33 -51.95
C GLU A 156 6.49 -25.68 -50.53
N TRP A 157 6.49 -24.72 -49.62
CA TRP A 157 6.84 -24.94 -48.22
C TRP A 157 5.91 -25.95 -47.54
N MET A 158 4.61 -25.85 -47.76
CA MET A 158 3.62 -26.80 -47.24
C MET A 158 3.89 -28.21 -47.77
N ARG A 159 4.11 -28.34 -49.07
CA ARG A 159 4.38 -29.62 -49.73
C ARG A 159 5.68 -30.26 -49.24
N GLN A 160 6.72 -29.47 -48.99
CA GLN A 160 7.97 -29.96 -48.39
C GLN A 160 7.72 -30.54 -46.99
N LEU A 161 7.01 -29.81 -46.13
CA LEU A 161 6.71 -30.26 -44.76
C LEU A 161 5.88 -31.55 -44.74
N GLU A 162 4.93 -31.70 -45.67
CA GLU A 162 4.16 -32.93 -45.83
C GLU A 162 5.02 -34.12 -46.26
N GLY A 163 5.97 -33.90 -47.18
CA GLY A 163 6.95 -34.92 -47.57
C GLY A 163 7.79 -35.39 -46.39
N GLU A 164 8.39 -34.46 -45.64
CA GLU A 164 9.18 -34.77 -44.44
C GLU A 164 8.34 -35.54 -43.39
N LYS A 165 7.09 -35.14 -43.19
CA LYS A 165 6.16 -35.83 -42.28
C LYS A 165 5.92 -37.28 -42.71
N PHE A 166 5.70 -37.53 -44.00
CA PHE A 166 5.47 -38.86 -44.53
C PHE A 166 6.67 -39.78 -44.28
N ASP A 167 7.88 -39.32 -44.61
CA ASP A 167 9.10 -40.09 -44.39
C ASP A 167 9.32 -40.43 -42.91
N LEU A 168 9.03 -39.48 -42.02
CA LEU A 168 9.10 -39.70 -40.57
C LEU A 168 8.06 -40.72 -40.09
N GLN A 169 6.84 -40.69 -40.62
CA GLN A 169 5.82 -41.69 -40.29
C GLN A 169 6.22 -43.10 -40.74
N PHE A 170 6.80 -43.21 -41.93
CA PHE A 170 7.31 -44.48 -42.43
C PHE A 170 8.45 -45.01 -41.54
N LYS A 171 9.44 -44.16 -41.22
CA LYS A 171 10.54 -44.50 -40.30
C LYS A 171 10.04 -44.93 -38.93
N PHE A 172 9.08 -44.20 -38.35
CA PHE A 172 8.48 -44.54 -37.06
C PHE A 172 7.82 -45.92 -37.08
N THR A 173 7.09 -46.24 -38.15
CA THR A 173 6.43 -47.55 -38.32
C THR A 173 7.44 -48.68 -38.40
N LYS A 174 8.54 -48.49 -39.14
CA LYS A 174 9.65 -49.45 -39.20
C LYS A 174 10.33 -49.64 -37.84
N GLN A 175 10.67 -48.55 -37.15
CA GLN A 175 11.27 -48.59 -35.81
C GLN A 175 10.36 -49.28 -34.78
N LYS A 176 9.04 -49.04 -34.86
CA LYS A 176 8.07 -49.73 -34.00
C LYS A 176 8.11 -51.24 -34.20
N TYR A 177 8.23 -51.71 -35.44
CA TYR A 177 8.39 -53.12 -35.73
C TYR A 177 9.72 -53.67 -35.17
N GLU A 178 10.84 -52.99 -35.42
CA GLU A 178 12.17 -53.38 -34.91
C GLU A 178 12.21 -53.46 -33.38
N VAL A 179 11.63 -52.48 -32.67
CA VAL A 179 11.52 -52.47 -31.21
C VAL A 179 10.65 -53.61 -30.69
N ASN A 180 9.49 -53.85 -31.30
CA ASN A 180 8.62 -54.95 -30.92
C ASN A 180 9.29 -56.31 -31.13
N HIS A 181 9.97 -56.47 -32.26
CA HIS A 181 10.71 -57.67 -32.61
C HIS A 181 11.84 -57.89 -31.59
N THR A 182 12.75 -56.93 -31.41
CA THR A 182 13.83 -57.01 -30.41
C THR A 182 13.35 -57.28 -28.98
N HIS A 183 12.22 -56.70 -28.56
CA HIS A 183 11.61 -57.01 -27.26
C HIS A 183 11.22 -58.49 -27.13
N MET A 184 10.72 -59.11 -28.20
CA MET A 184 10.44 -60.56 -28.25
C MET A 184 11.71 -61.41 -28.18
N TYR A 185 12.80 -61.03 -28.85
CA TYR A 185 14.07 -61.77 -28.76
C TYR A 185 14.72 -61.66 -27.39
N ILE A 186 14.69 -60.47 -26.77
CA ILE A 186 15.21 -60.27 -25.41
C ILE A 186 14.36 -61.05 -24.40
N GLY A 187 13.02 -61.05 -24.54
CA GLY A 187 12.12 -61.83 -23.68
C GLY A 187 12.28 -63.34 -23.79
N ASN A 188 12.77 -63.85 -24.93
CA ASN A 188 13.07 -65.25 -25.17
C ASN A 188 14.55 -65.63 -24.94
N SER A 189 15.40 -64.70 -24.47
CA SER A 189 16.81 -64.97 -24.21
C SER A 189 16.98 -65.77 -22.90
N PRO A 190 17.61 -66.97 -22.90
CA PRO A 190 17.69 -67.83 -21.69
C PRO A 190 18.58 -67.31 -20.56
N SER A 191 19.24 -66.15 -20.72
CA SER A 191 20.27 -65.67 -19.79
C SER A 191 19.81 -64.59 -18.81
N VAL A 192 18.54 -64.18 -18.83
CA VAL A 192 17.95 -63.31 -17.80
C VAL A 192 17.04 -64.15 -16.90
N GLY A 193 17.64 -64.72 -15.85
CA GLY A 193 16.91 -65.40 -14.78
C GLY A 193 15.90 -64.46 -14.09
N PRO A 194 14.80 -65.00 -13.52
CA PRO A 194 13.76 -64.18 -12.92
C PRO A 194 14.31 -63.44 -11.70
N ILE A 195 14.31 -62.09 -11.77
CA ILE A 195 14.50 -61.26 -10.58
C ILE A 195 13.26 -61.45 -9.70
N LEU A 196 13.40 -62.27 -8.67
CA LEU A 196 12.41 -62.43 -7.60
C LEU A 196 12.17 -61.08 -6.95
N GLY A 197 10.99 -60.50 -7.15
CA GLY A 197 10.51 -59.36 -6.36
C GLY A 197 9.85 -58.25 -7.16
N CYS A 198 8.75 -58.54 -7.87
CA CYS A 198 7.70 -57.56 -8.14
C CYS A 198 6.43 -58.32 -8.56
N GLY A 199 5.41 -58.28 -7.69
CA GLY A 199 4.08 -58.84 -7.97
C GLY A 199 3.40 -58.16 -9.17
N PRO A 200 2.31 -58.76 -9.69
CA PRO A 200 1.68 -58.34 -10.93
C PRO A 200 1.08 -56.93 -10.77
N LYS A 201 1.77 -55.93 -11.32
CA LYS A 201 1.13 -54.64 -11.60
C LYS A 201 0.27 -54.81 -12.83
N HIS A 202 -1.04 -54.60 -12.62
CA HIS A 202 -2.05 -54.45 -13.66
C HIS A 202 -1.48 -53.76 -14.90
N LYS A 203 -1.51 -54.45 -16.04
CA LYS A 203 -1.25 -53.85 -17.34
C LYS A 203 -2.46 -52.98 -17.70
N GLU A 204 -2.44 -51.72 -17.29
CA GLU A 204 -3.28 -50.72 -17.93
C GLU A 204 -2.67 -50.42 -19.31
N ASN A 205 -3.38 -50.84 -20.36
CA ASN A 205 -3.05 -50.56 -21.76
C ASN A 205 -3.05 -49.05 -22.00
N MET A 206 -1.89 -48.41 -21.82
CA MET A 206 -1.70 -46.98 -22.09
C MET A 206 -1.41 -46.70 -23.59
N THR A 207 -1.70 -47.64 -24.48
CA THR A 207 -1.47 -47.52 -25.93
C THR A 207 -2.66 -46.96 -26.71
N GLU A 208 -3.86 -46.84 -26.12
CA GLU A 208 -5.03 -46.28 -26.82
C GLU A 208 -5.21 -44.77 -26.66
N ARG A 209 -4.43 -44.09 -25.79
CA ARG A 209 -4.64 -42.65 -25.53
C ARG A 209 -3.90 -41.69 -26.47
N PHE A 210 -3.13 -42.18 -27.44
CA PHE A 210 -2.37 -41.33 -28.35
C PHE A 210 -2.94 -41.22 -29.78
N MET A 211 -4.02 -41.93 -30.10
CA MET A 211 -4.66 -41.86 -31.43
C MET A 211 -5.99 -41.09 -31.47
N GLY A 212 -6.46 -40.52 -30.34
CA GLY A 212 -7.81 -39.96 -30.23
C GLY A 212 -7.96 -38.43 -30.27
N THR A 213 -7.05 -37.65 -30.86
CA THR A 213 -7.26 -36.18 -30.99
C THR A 213 -6.74 -35.59 -32.31
N PHE A 214 -7.00 -36.28 -33.42
CA PHE A 214 -6.84 -35.70 -34.75
C PHE A 214 -8.07 -35.97 -35.62
N SER A 215 -9.25 -35.60 -35.11
CA SER A 215 -10.41 -35.29 -35.96
C SER A 215 -11.47 -34.60 -35.11
N GLN A 216 -11.49 -33.26 -35.14
CA GLN A 216 -12.66 -32.38 -35.00
C GLN A 216 -12.18 -30.96 -34.65
N THR A 217 -11.91 -30.17 -35.69
CA THR A 217 -12.18 -28.73 -35.75
C THR A 217 -12.42 -28.41 -37.21
N SER A 218 -13.69 -28.51 -37.63
CA SER A 218 -14.27 -27.65 -38.67
C SER A 218 -14.90 -26.45 -37.97
#